data_AF-A0A5B3FYI5-F1
#
_entry.id   AF-A0A5B3FYI5-F1
#
_cell.length_a   1.000
_cell.length_b   1.000
_cell.length_c   1.000
_cell.angle_alpha   90.00
_cell.angle_beta   90.00
_cell.angle_gamma   90.00
#
_symmetry.space_group_name_H-M   'P 1'
#
loop_
_entity.id
_entity.type
_entity.pdbx_description
1 polymer ?
#
loop_
_entity_poly.entity_id
_entity_poly.type
_entity_poly.pdbx_seq_one_letter_code
_entity_poly.pdbx_strand_id
1 'polypeptide(L)'
;MKKYGKYLIAAVAGLVFFAACDNYEADDHKFGNAVYLDVAETNEVQFTTFGNNKPTYDCALQAELTYPAGQDVAVTLTVDPSLVGTYNARYGTQWPMLDAKYYKLSAESVTIAAGKTTSDVVTLQFKELMGQGEEQTGALPIDETYLVPVRIDHASMDVLHGSDVAYYVVKRSSAITVAAQLTDNWIEFPTLDKYSESSKAWNGLTAVTYEALIYLDDFATSNATGSPVNISSIMGVEQYLLLRIGDTNFERQQLQFDGSGAGSSFGKIPGRDATKNLEKGRWYHVACTYDQAARTARIYVDGQIQSEATDVGISAQSKKNQINLAMRALYDLWNTAPDNEKPQYETDDTGYNKLGEAYQFFLGRSYDDYRPLNGKIAEARVWSVARTPEQIWDNMYDIQNPQDDPTLLGYWKCNDASGNTVKDYSMYRNDGVAKYDIIWPQGIEIPKLNENNE
;
A
#
# COMPACT_ATOMS: atom_id res chain seq x y z
N MET A 1 10.92 18.19 48.02
CA MET A 1 10.06 17.03 48.37
C MET A 1 9.86 16.20 47.11
N LYS A 2 10.21 14.90 47.18
CA LYS A 2 9.71 13.70 46.45
C LYS A 2 8.71 13.95 45.28
N LYS A 3 8.70 13.28 44.11
CA LYS A 3 9.29 12.02 43.59
C LYS A 3 8.92 11.86 42.07
N TYR A 4 9.79 11.19 41.28
CA TYR A 4 9.65 10.36 40.03
C TYR A 4 8.58 10.67 38.94
N GLY A 5 8.79 10.48 37.63
CA GLY A 5 9.85 9.75 36.91
C GLY A 5 9.82 10.04 35.39
N LYS A 6 10.96 9.79 34.74
CA LYS A 6 11.21 9.94 33.29
C LYS A 6 11.44 8.55 32.68
N TYR A 7 10.80 8.25 31.56
CA TYR A 7 11.26 7.20 30.63
C TYR A 7 11.77 7.89 29.37
N LEU A 8 13.07 7.75 29.13
CA LEU A 8 13.76 8.14 27.91
C LEU A 8 14.21 6.83 27.25
N ILE A 9 13.66 6.53 26.07
CA ILE A 9 14.17 5.47 25.20
C ILE A 9 15.40 6.05 24.50
N ALA A 10 16.58 5.51 24.80
CA ALA A 10 17.82 5.85 24.13
C ALA A 10 18.29 4.61 23.35
N ALA A 11 18.39 4.76 22.03
CA ALA A 11 19.13 3.88 21.16
C ALA A 11 20.60 3.79 21.60
N VAL A 12 21.18 2.60 21.58
CA VAL A 12 22.62 2.42 21.81
C VAL A 12 23.22 1.74 20.58
N ALA A 13 23.95 2.54 19.82
CA ALA A 13 24.90 2.14 18.80
C ALA A 13 26.12 1.44 19.43
N GLY A 14 26.81 0.65 18.61
CA GLY A 14 27.82 -0.32 19.00
C GLY A 14 28.99 0.22 19.82
N LEU A 15 29.45 -0.64 20.73
CA LEU A 15 30.74 -0.54 21.40
C LEU A 15 31.41 -1.92 21.34
N VAL A 16 32.46 -2.01 20.54
CA VAL A 16 33.40 -3.13 20.51
C VAL A 16 34.25 -3.05 21.78
N PHE A 17 34.18 -4.07 22.63
CA PHE A 17 35.16 -4.33 23.67
C PHE A 17 35.76 -5.72 23.45
N PHE A 18 37.07 -5.76 23.14
CA PHE A 18 37.88 -6.95 23.31
C PHE A 18 38.28 -7.04 24.79
N ALA A 19 37.76 -8.03 25.50
CA ALA A 19 38.36 -8.56 26.73
C ALA A 19 37.88 -9.99 26.97
N ALA A 20 38.84 -10.91 26.92
CA ALA A 20 38.98 -12.19 27.62
C ALA A 20 37.78 -13.15 27.72
N CYS A 21 38.01 -14.40 27.29
CA CYS A 21 37.22 -15.56 27.68
C CYS A 21 37.04 -15.61 29.19
N ASP A 22 35.79 -15.50 29.64
CA ASP A 22 35.36 -16.03 30.92
C ASP A 22 34.13 -16.92 30.69
N ASN A 23 34.15 -18.06 31.36
CA ASN A 23 33.25 -19.19 31.20
C ASN A 23 31.77 -18.80 31.28
N TYR A 24 31.02 -19.16 30.23
CA TYR A 24 29.56 -19.22 30.23
C TYR A 24 29.13 -20.40 31.12
N GLU A 25 29.14 -20.22 32.44
CA GLU A 25 28.54 -21.20 33.35
C GLU A 25 27.01 -21.06 33.32
N ALA A 26 26.39 -22.17 32.96
CA ALA A 26 24.96 -22.40 32.91
C ALA A 26 24.30 -22.24 34.29
N ASP A 27 23.01 -21.84 34.30
CA ASP A 27 21.90 -22.59 34.93
C ASP A 27 20.69 -21.69 35.30
N ASP A 28 20.29 -20.75 34.44
CA ASP A 28 18.99 -20.04 34.56
C ASP A 28 18.11 -20.24 33.30
N HIS A 29 18.48 -21.19 32.45
CA HIS A 29 17.71 -21.55 31.25
C HIS A 29 16.56 -22.46 31.65
N LYS A 30 15.33 -22.06 31.31
CA LYS A 30 14.12 -22.83 31.66
C LYS A 30 13.93 -24.09 30.80
N PHE A 31 14.71 -24.24 29.74
CA PHE A 31 14.69 -25.37 28.79
C PHE A 31 16.07 -25.57 28.15
N GLY A 32 16.29 -26.74 27.55
CA GLY A 32 17.54 -27.10 26.88
C GLY A 32 17.80 -26.27 25.62
N ASN A 33 19.06 -26.22 25.17
CA ASN A 33 19.39 -25.54 23.93
C ASN A 33 18.97 -26.38 22.72
N ALA A 34 18.25 -25.80 21.78
CA ALA A 34 17.78 -26.49 20.58
C ALA A 34 17.83 -25.60 19.33
N VAL A 35 17.93 -26.25 18.16
CA VAL A 35 17.84 -25.61 16.84
C VAL A 35 16.38 -25.50 16.42
N TYR A 36 15.98 -24.37 15.83
CA TYR A 36 14.68 -24.16 15.21
C TYR A 36 14.81 -23.31 13.93
N LEU A 37 13.71 -23.19 13.18
CA LEU A 37 13.61 -22.26 12.04
C LEU A 37 13.01 -20.94 12.52
N ASP A 38 13.69 -19.82 12.24
CA ASP A 38 13.23 -18.46 12.55
C ASP A 38 11.79 -18.20 12.07
N VAL A 39 11.49 -18.59 10.84
CA VAL A 39 10.17 -18.43 10.22
C VAL A 39 9.09 -19.25 10.93
N ALA A 40 9.45 -20.31 11.66
CA ALA A 40 8.52 -21.19 12.38
C ALA A 40 8.54 -20.97 13.91
N GLU A 41 9.15 -19.87 14.39
CA GLU A 41 9.26 -19.58 15.83
C GLU A 41 7.90 -19.48 16.53
N THR A 42 6.94 -18.78 15.89
CA THR A 42 5.60 -18.55 16.46
C THR A 42 4.47 -19.23 15.69
N ASN A 43 4.69 -19.49 14.40
CA ASN A 43 3.74 -20.17 13.53
C ASN A 43 4.49 -20.91 12.42
N GLU A 44 4.27 -22.21 12.30
CA GLU A 44 4.84 -23.05 11.23
C GLU A 44 4.29 -22.68 9.84
N VAL A 45 3.16 -21.99 9.72
CA VAL A 45 2.50 -21.70 8.43
C VAL A 45 2.94 -20.35 7.86
N GLN A 46 3.54 -20.39 6.68
CA GLN A 46 4.02 -19.22 5.94
C GLN A 46 3.13 -19.00 4.70
N PHE A 47 2.26 -17.99 4.74
CA PHE A 47 1.47 -17.62 3.57
C PHE A 47 2.35 -16.92 2.53
N THR A 48 2.45 -17.49 1.34
CA THR A 48 3.28 -17.00 0.24
C THR A 48 2.41 -16.78 -1.00
N THR A 49 1.65 -15.68 -0.96
CA THR A 49 0.82 -15.24 -2.08
C THR A 49 1.50 -14.13 -2.84
N PHE A 50 1.58 -14.25 -4.16
CA PHE A 50 2.19 -13.25 -5.04
C PHE A 50 1.37 -13.05 -6.31
N GLY A 51 1.42 -11.83 -6.84
CA GLY A 51 0.69 -11.47 -8.04
C GLY A 51 1.15 -12.24 -9.28
N ASN A 52 0.25 -12.33 -10.25
CA ASN A 52 0.44 -13.04 -11.52
C ASN A 52 1.60 -12.54 -12.41
N ASN A 53 2.18 -11.38 -12.11
CA ASN A 53 3.27 -10.76 -12.86
C ASN A 53 4.64 -10.86 -12.16
N LYS A 54 4.79 -11.73 -11.15
CA LYS A 54 6.08 -12.00 -10.50
C LYS A 54 6.73 -13.27 -11.05
N PRO A 55 7.90 -13.19 -11.72
CA PRO A 55 8.58 -14.36 -12.28
C PRO A 55 9.29 -15.22 -11.22
N THR A 56 9.70 -14.58 -10.13
CA THR A 56 10.37 -15.20 -8.97
C THR A 56 9.84 -14.60 -7.67
N TYR A 57 9.96 -15.34 -6.58
CA TYR A 57 9.64 -14.88 -5.23
C TYR A 57 10.58 -15.57 -4.24
N ASP A 58 11.26 -14.80 -3.39
CA ASP A 58 12.26 -15.33 -2.47
C ASP A 58 11.72 -15.30 -1.04
N CYS A 59 11.80 -16.43 -0.35
CA CYS A 59 11.52 -16.53 1.09
C CYS A 59 12.82 -16.82 1.82
N ALA A 60 13.27 -15.87 2.65
CA ALA A 60 14.40 -16.07 3.54
C ALA A 60 14.00 -16.91 4.75
N LEU A 61 14.90 -17.78 5.19
CA LEU A 61 14.82 -18.53 6.45
C LEU A 61 16.23 -18.77 7.00
N GLN A 62 16.32 -18.96 8.31
CA GLN A 62 17.55 -19.24 9.05
C GLN A 62 17.32 -20.36 10.06
N ALA A 63 18.39 -21.12 10.34
CA ALA A 63 18.43 -21.97 11.51
C ALA A 63 18.93 -21.14 12.70
N GLU A 64 18.20 -21.20 13.81
CA GLU A 64 18.52 -20.45 15.02
C GLU A 64 18.68 -21.37 16.24
N LEU A 65 19.44 -20.91 17.22
CA LEU A 65 19.59 -21.55 18.52
C LEU A 65 18.90 -20.72 19.59
N THR A 66 18.24 -21.42 20.50
CA THR A 66 17.69 -20.79 21.71
C THR A 66 18.76 -20.12 22.59
N TYR A 67 20.00 -20.65 22.57
CA TYR A 67 21.16 -20.09 23.28
C TYR A 67 22.45 -20.29 22.48
N PRO A 68 23.49 -19.44 22.62
CA PRO A 68 24.78 -19.67 21.98
C PRO A 68 25.41 -21.02 22.37
N ALA A 69 25.98 -21.73 21.40
CA ALA A 69 26.72 -22.97 21.63
C ALA A 69 28.25 -22.72 21.63
N GLY A 70 29.00 -23.52 22.40
CA GLY A 70 30.47 -23.40 22.47
C GLY A 70 31.22 -23.99 21.26
N GLN A 71 30.51 -24.66 20.35
CA GLN A 71 31.05 -25.26 19.13
C GLN A 71 30.10 -24.94 17.96
N ASP A 72 30.60 -25.08 16.74
CA ASP A 72 29.80 -24.95 15.54
C ASP A 72 28.67 -26.00 15.51
N VAL A 73 27.47 -25.58 15.14
CA VAL A 73 26.31 -26.44 15.00
C VAL A 73 25.98 -26.60 13.53
N ALA A 74 26.09 -27.82 13.02
CA ALA A 74 25.75 -28.15 11.63
C ALA A 74 24.27 -28.49 11.52
N VAL A 75 23.58 -27.86 10.58
CA VAL A 75 22.13 -28.03 10.33
C VAL A 75 21.91 -28.32 8.86
N THR A 76 21.11 -29.34 8.54
CA THR A 76 20.65 -29.63 7.17
C THR A 76 19.16 -29.33 7.04
N LEU A 77 18.80 -28.71 5.94
CA LEU A 77 17.43 -28.33 5.59
C LEU A 77 17.00 -29.09 4.34
N THR A 78 15.75 -29.53 4.31
CA THR A 78 15.18 -30.22 3.15
C THR A 78 13.74 -29.82 2.91
N VAL A 79 13.28 -29.96 1.67
CA VAL A 79 11.85 -29.91 1.34
C VAL A 79 11.29 -31.32 1.47
N ASP A 80 10.24 -31.51 2.28
CA ASP A 80 9.72 -32.83 2.65
C ASP A 80 8.26 -33.04 2.20
N PRO A 81 8.01 -33.51 0.96
CA PRO A 81 6.67 -33.77 0.45
C PRO A 81 5.80 -34.69 1.31
N SER A 82 6.40 -35.52 2.17
CA SER A 82 5.64 -36.44 3.04
C SER A 82 4.78 -35.70 4.07
N LEU A 83 5.12 -34.45 4.39
CA LEU A 83 4.41 -33.63 5.35
C LEU A 83 3.12 -32.98 4.82
N VAL A 84 2.87 -33.03 3.50
CA VAL A 84 1.65 -32.48 2.88
C VAL A 84 0.38 -33.13 3.43
N GLY A 85 0.41 -34.46 3.62
CA GLY A 85 -0.73 -35.19 4.19
C GLY A 85 -1.02 -34.77 5.64
N THR A 86 0.04 -34.57 6.43
CA THR A 86 -0.06 -34.09 7.82
C THR A 86 -0.67 -32.70 7.90
N TYR A 87 -0.21 -31.77 7.05
CA TYR A 87 -0.78 -30.41 6.97
C TYR A 87 -2.27 -30.46 6.62
N ASN A 88 -2.61 -31.14 5.53
CA ASN A 88 -3.99 -31.20 5.04
C ASN A 88 -4.93 -31.81 6.09
N ALA A 89 -4.51 -32.86 6.78
CA ALA A 89 -5.28 -33.45 7.87
C ALA A 89 -5.46 -32.50 9.07
N ARG A 90 -4.43 -31.70 9.41
CA ARG A 90 -4.46 -30.74 10.52
C ARG A 90 -5.38 -29.55 10.23
N TYR A 91 -5.31 -28.99 9.03
CA TYR A 91 -5.99 -27.74 8.67
C TYR A 91 -7.28 -27.92 7.85
N GLY A 92 -7.66 -29.17 7.54
CA GLY A 92 -8.88 -29.46 6.77
C GLY A 92 -8.79 -29.03 5.29
N THR A 93 -7.59 -29.00 4.74
CA THR A 93 -7.31 -28.58 3.35
C THR A 93 -7.06 -29.79 2.44
N GLN A 94 -6.96 -29.56 1.13
CA GLN A 94 -6.62 -30.58 0.13
C GLN A 94 -5.59 -30.05 -0.87
N TRP A 95 -4.63 -29.25 -0.39
CA TRP A 95 -3.66 -28.61 -1.26
C TRP A 95 -2.54 -29.59 -1.65
N PRO A 96 -2.19 -29.69 -2.95
CA PRO A 96 -1.12 -30.56 -3.40
C PRO A 96 0.27 -29.98 -3.07
N MET A 97 1.29 -30.84 -3.12
CA MET A 97 2.69 -30.41 -3.15
C MET A 97 2.95 -29.58 -4.41
N LEU A 98 3.68 -28.47 -4.29
CA LEU A 98 4.13 -27.71 -5.46
C LEU A 98 5.12 -28.55 -6.29
N ASP A 99 5.06 -28.46 -7.61
CA ASP A 99 6.03 -29.13 -8.50
C ASP A 99 7.44 -28.58 -8.25
N ALA A 100 8.43 -29.48 -8.11
CA ALA A 100 9.83 -29.16 -7.83
C ALA A 100 10.50 -28.24 -8.87
N LYS A 101 9.95 -28.15 -10.08
CA LYS A 101 10.45 -27.19 -11.08
C LYS A 101 10.25 -25.73 -10.64
N TYR A 102 9.27 -25.43 -9.78
CA TYR A 102 8.93 -24.07 -9.37
C TYR A 102 9.70 -23.57 -8.13
N TYR A 103 10.53 -24.39 -7.49
CA TYR A 103 11.29 -23.96 -6.32
C TYR A 103 12.71 -24.53 -6.27
N LYS A 104 13.54 -23.93 -5.42
CA LYS A 104 14.83 -24.49 -4.99
C LYS A 104 15.25 -23.85 -3.67
N LEU A 105 16.03 -24.56 -2.86
CA LEU A 105 16.76 -23.98 -1.74
C LEU A 105 18.09 -23.42 -2.23
N SER A 106 18.53 -22.28 -1.70
CA SER A 106 19.86 -21.71 -2.01
C SER A 106 21.00 -22.53 -1.40
N ALA A 107 20.75 -23.17 -0.26
CA ALA A 107 21.64 -24.11 0.41
C ALA A 107 20.80 -25.13 1.20
N GLU A 108 21.27 -26.38 1.25
CA GLU A 108 20.65 -27.46 2.03
C GLU A 108 21.41 -27.72 3.34
N SER A 109 22.55 -27.08 3.55
CA SER A 109 23.35 -27.19 4.76
C SER A 109 23.83 -25.82 5.20
N VAL A 110 23.72 -25.54 6.50
CA VAL A 110 24.22 -24.32 7.13
C VAL A 110 24.93 -24.63 8.45
N THR A 111 25.77 -23.69 8.88
CA THR A 111 26.47 -23.77 10.15
C THR A 111 26.11 -22.56 11.00
N ILE A 112 25.72 -22.80 12.25
CA ILE A 112 25.65 -21.76 13.28
C ILE A 112 27.01 -21.76 13.98
N ALA A 113 27.81 -20.72 13.77
CA ALA A 113 29.17 -20.66 14.30
C ALA A 113 29.19 -20.61 15.83
N ALA A 114 30.24 -21.15 16.45
CA ALA A 114 30.44 -21.11 17.89
C ALA A 114 30.27 -19.68 18.45
N GLY A 115 29.47 -19.55 19.52
CA GLY A 115 29.14 -18.28 20.17
C GLY A 115 28.09 -17.43 19.43
N LYS A 116 27.52 -17.91 18.31
CA LYS A 116 26.39 -17.29 17.61
C LYS A 116 25.09 -18.05 17.87
N THR A 117 23.98 -17.43 17.51
CA THR A 117 22.63 -18.02 17.61
C THR A 117 21.93 -18.14 16.27
N THR A 118 22.51 -17.66 15.17
CA THR A 118 21.87 -17.64 13.85
C THR A 118 22.84 -18.15 12.78
N SER A 119 22.33 -18.90 11.81
CA SER A 119 23.09 -19.32 10.63
C SER A 119 23.22 -18.19 9.59
N ASP A 120 23.93 -18.44 8.49
CA ASP A 120 23.73 -17.67 7.27
C ASP A 120 22.29 -17.86 6.73
N VAL A 121 21.81 -16.90 5.92
CA VAL A 121 20.47 -16.94 5.33
C VAL A 121 20.36 -18.01 4.24
N VAL A 122 19.34 -18.85 4.34
CA VAL A 122 18.88 -19.75 3.27
C VAL A 122 17.66 -19.13 2.59
N THR A 123 17.56 -19.28 1.28
CA THR A 123 16.43 -18.79 0.50
C THR A 123 15.69 -19.97 -0.12
N LEU A 124 14.40 -20.13 0.22
CA LEU A 124 13.48 -20.87 -0.63
C LEU A 124 13.07 -19.95 -1.77
N GLN A 125 13.69 -20.14 -2.93
CA GLN A 125 13.42 -19.37 -4.13
C GLN A 125 12.34 -20.06 -4.96
N PHE A 126 11.20 -19.39 -5.11
CA PHE A 126 10.21 -19.70 -6.13
C PHE A 126 10.63 -19.10 -7.47
N LYS A 127 10.55 -19.89 -8.53
CA LYS A 127 11.07 -19.58 -9.87
C LYS A 127 10.14 -20.09 -10.96
N GLU A 128 10.32 -19.58 -12.18
CA GLU A 128 9.57 -20.01 -13.38
C GLU A 128 8.05 -19.82 -13.24
N LEU A 129 7.62 -18.88 -12.39
CA LEU A 129 6.23 -18.71 -11.98
C LEU A 129 5.32 -18.22 -13.12
N MET A 130 5.89 -17.52 -14.10
CA MET A 130 5.17 -16.89 -15.22
C MET A 130 5.19 -17.71 -16.52
N GLY A 131 5.86 -18.86 -16.57
CA GLY A 131 5.97 -19.62 -17.81
C GLY A 131 6.68 -18.83 -18.92
N GLN A 132 6.28 -19.05 -20.18
CA GLN A 132 6.91 -18.46 -21.36
C GLN A 132 5.94 -17.64 -22.21
N GLY A 133 6.44 -16.52 -22.76
CA GLY A 133 5.70 -15.64 -23.66
C GLY A 133 4.60 -14.83 -22.97
N GLU A 134 3.88 -14.02 -23.75
CA GLU A 134 2.74 -13.21 -23.25
C GLU A 134 1.58 -14.08 -22.77
N GLU A 135 1.40 -15.26 -23.37
CA GLU A 135 0.39 -16.25 -22.97
C GLU A 135 0.76 -17.01 -21.69
N GLN A 136 1.97 -16.81 -21.16
CA GLN A 136 2.44 -17.45 -19.92
C GLN A 136 2.32 -18.98 -19.95
N THR A 137 2.64 -19.59 -21.09
CA THR A 137 2.53 -21.05 -21.26
C THR A 137 3.44 -21.77 -20.25
N GLY A 138 2.87 -22.74 -19.51
CA GLY A 138 3.60 -23.50 -18.50
C GLY A 138 3.81 -22.79 -17.16
N ALA A 139 3.20 -21.61 -16.97
CA ALA A 139 3.22 -20.90 -15.70
C ALA A 139 2.57 -21.71 -14.58
N LEU A 140 2.88 -21.35 -13.33
CA LEU A 140 2.14 -21.86 -12.18
C LEU A 140 0.66 -21.48 -12.36
N PRO A 141 -0.30 -22.43 -12.24
CA PRO A 141 -1.72 -22.11 -12.34
C PRO A 141 -2.12 -20.98 -11.41
N ILE A 142 -2.98 -20.11 -11.92
CA ILE A 142 -3.48 -18.96 -11.20
C ILE A 142 -4.58 -19.39 -10.23
N ASP A 143 -4.58 -18.80 -9.04
CA ASP A 143 -5.52 -19.03 -7.94
C ASP A 143 -5.59 -20.47 -7.39
N GLU A 144 -4.67 -21.33 -7.80
CA GLU A 144 -4.45 -22.62 -7.15
C GLU A 144 -3.47 -22.48 -5.98
N THR A 145 -3.74 -23.22 -4.90
CA THR A 145 -2.91 -23.20 -3.68
C THR A 145 -2.14 -24.49 -3.54
N TYR A 146 -0.84 -24.37 -3.24
CA TYR A 146 0.10 -25.48 -3.12
C TYR A 146 0.83 -25.42 -1.77
N LEU A 147 1.47 -26.53 -1.39
CA LEU A 147 2.31 -26.62 -0.20
C LEU A 147 3.77 -26.87 -0.57
N VAL A 148 4.68 -26.23 0.15
CA VAL A 148 6.11 -26.53 0.17
C VAL A 148 6.58 -26.57 1.63
N PRO A 149 6.57 -27.75 2.29
CA PRO A 149 7.11 -27.90 3.63
C PRO A 149 8.64 -27.96 3.60
N VAL A 150 9.30 -27.00 4.24
CA VAL A 150 10.75 -27.00 4.50
C VAL A 150 10.97 -27.40 5.95
N ARG A 151 11.90 -28.32 6.22
CA ARG A 151 12.18 -28.81 7.57
C ARG A 151 13.66 -28.86 7.86
N ILE A 152 13.99 -28.89 9.15
CA ILE A 152 15.27 -29.40 9.63
C ILE A 152 15.26 -30.93 9.43
N ASP A 153 16.16 -31.42 8.60
CA ASP A 153 16.36 -32.86 8.36
C ASP A 153 17.28 -33.45 9.43
N HIS A 154 18.38 -32.75 9.71
CA HIS A 154 19.33 -33.10 10.76
C HIS A 154 19.96 -31.85 11.39
N ALA A 155 20.25 -31.93 12.68
CA ALA A 155 21.13 -31.00 13.38
C ALA A 155 22.12 -31.77 14.26
N SER A 156 23.32 -31.23 14.44
CA SER A 156 24.33 -31.82 15.33
C SER A 156 24.01 -31.65 16.83
N MET A 157 22.79 -31.22 17.16
CA MET A 157 22.24 -31.10 18.51
C MET A 157 20.70 -31.21 18.47
N ASP A 158 20.06 -31.08 19.64
CA ASP A 158 18.60 -31.17 19.75
C ASP A 158 17.88 -30.15 18.87
N VAL A 159 16.71 -30.56 18.36
CA VAL A 159 15.84 -29.74 17.51
C VAL A 159 14.54 -29.45 18.25
N LEU A 160 14.06 -28.22 18.17
CA LEU A 160 12.82 -27.79 18.81
C LEU A 160 11.62 -28.22 17.97
N HIS A 161 10.99 -29.33 18.37
CA HIS A 161 9.78 -29.82 17.69
C HIS A 161 8.63 -28.81 17.75
N GLY A 162 7.98 -28.59 16.61
CA GLY A 162 6.94 -27.57 16.43
C GLY A 162 7.45 -26.28 15.80
N SER A 163 8.77 -26.06 15.82
CA SER A 163 9.46 -24.99 15.09
C SER A 163 10.54 -25.55 14.16
N ASP A 164 10.48 -26.86 13.88
CA ASP A 164 11.40 -27.61 13.03
C ASP A 164 10.91 -27.75 11.58
N VAL A 165 9.69 -27.28 11.29
CA VAL A 165 9.06 -27.28 9.98
C VAL A 165 8.41 -25.93 9.70
N ALA A 166 8.64 -25.39 8.51
CA ALA A 166 7.92 -24.27 7.93
C ALA A 166 7.10 -24.74 6.72
N TYR A 167 5.78 -24.65 6.79
CA TYR A 167 4.85 -24.94 5.70
C TYR A 167 4.59 -23.68 4.89
N TYR A 168 5.21 -23.57 3.72
CA TYR A 168 4.90 -22.50 2.77
C TYR A 168 3.61 -22.83 2.01
N VAL A 169 2.58 -21.98 2.17
CA VAL A 169 1.30 -22.04 1.46
C VAL A 169 1.40 -21.10 0.27
N VAL A 170 1.62 -21.67 -0.92
CA VAL A 170 2.04 -20.95 -2.11
C VAL A 170 0.85 -20.73 -3.04
N LYS A 171 0.61 -19.48 -3.42
CA LYS A 171 -0.46 -19.12 -4.38
C LYS A 171 0.01 -18.03 -5.34
N ARG A 172 -0.13 -18.28 -6.64
CA ARG A 172 -0.06 -17.24 -7.67
C ARG A 172 -1.44 -16.64 -7.85
N SER A 173 -1.67 -15.45 -7.33
CA SER A 173 -3.00 -14.86 -7.28
C SER A 173 -3.30 -14.03 -8.54
N SER A 174 -4.57 -14.08 -9.00
CA SER A 174 -5.11 -13.12 -9.96
C SER A 174 -5.48 -11.78 -9.34
N ALA A 175 -5.56 -11.72 -8.00
CA ALA A 175 -5.84 -10.51 -7.26
C ALA A 175 -4.62 -9.57 -7.19
N ILE A 176 -4.88 -8.35 -6.76
CA ILE A 176 -3.82 -7.43 -6.34
C ILE A 176 -3.25 -7.93 -5.01
N THR A 177 -1.93 -8.12 -4.96
CA THR A 177 -1.25 -8.69 -3.78
C THR A 177 -0.28 -7.73 -3.10
N VAL A 178 -0.30 -6.45 -3.45
CA VAL A 178 0.57 -5.42 -2.88
C VAL A 178 -0.24 -4.13 -2.76
N ALA A 179 -0.06 -3.43 -1.65
CA ALA A 179 -0.64 -2.12 -1.40
C ALA A 179 0.29 -1.30 -0.50
N ALA A 180 0.24 0.03 -0.61
CA ALA A 180 1.03 0.92 0.25
C ALA A 180 0.28 1.19 1.56
N GLN A 181 0.97 1.06 2.70
CA GLN A 181 0.46 1.51 4.00
C GLN A 181 0.63 3.02 4.14
N LEU A 182 -0.47 3.74 4.39
CA LEU A 182 -0.49 5.20 4.55
C LEU A 182 -0.86 5.67 5.97
N THR A 183 -0.99 4.77 6.94
CA THR A 183 -1.09 5.22 8.34
C THR A 183 0.17 6.00 8.72
N ASP A 184 -0.02 7.22 9.23
CA ASP A 184 1.03 8.19 9.53
C ASP A 184 1.98 8.51 8.34
N ASN A 185 1.51 8.32 7.11
CA ASN A 185 2.28 8.60 5.89
C ASN A 185 1.36 9.16 4.79
N TRP A 186 1.95 9.69 3.72
CA TRP A 186 1.23 10.21 2.55
C TRP A 186 2.15 10.27 1.34
N ILE A 187 1.55 10.37 0.17
CA ILE A 187 2.26 10.51 -1.11
C ILE A 187 2.13 11.94 -1.62
N GLU A 188 3.28 12.54 -1.91
CA GLU A 188 3.42 13.87 -2.51
C GLU A 188 3.74 13.75 -4.01
N PHE A 189 3.41 14.79 -4.79
CA PHE A 189 3.68 14.82 -6.23
C PHE A 189 4.48 16.07 -6.60
N PRO A 190 5.82 16.06 -6.45
CA PRO A 190 6.65 17.22 -6.74
C PRO A 190 6.50 17.76 -8.17
N THR A 191 6.16 16.90 -9.13
CA THR A 191 5.92 17.29 -10.53
C THR A 191 4.70 18.19 -10.70
N LEU A 192 3.76 18.19 -9.75
CA LEU A 192 2.56 19.04 -9.76
C LEU A 192 2.78 20.41 -9.11
N ASP A 193 3.96 20.66 -8.54
CA ASP A 193 4.35 21.96 -8.00
C ASP A 193 5.14 22.82 -8.99
N LYS A 194 5.65 22.20 -10.06
CA LYS A 194 6.45 22.85 -11.10
C LYS A 194 5.74 22.81 -12.43
N TYR A 195 5.80 23.92 -13.17
CA TYR A 195 5.13 23.97 -14.46
C TYR A 195 5.82 23.06 -15.47
N SER A 196 5.04 22.18 -16.10
CA SER A 196 5.46 21.28 -17.16
C SER A 196 4.25 20.91 -18.02
N GLU A 197 4.45 20.24 -19.15
CA GLU A 197 3.32 19.70 -19.94
C GLU A 197 2.50 18.67 -19.14
N SER A 198 3.11 17.99 -18.17
CA SER A 198 2.40 17.09 -17.26
C SER A 198 1.48 17.85 -16.32
N SER A 199 2.01 18.78 -15.51
CA SER A 199 1.20 19.54 -14.55
C SER A 199 0.18 20.48 -15.22
N LYS A 200 0.43 20.88 -16.46
CA LYS A 200 -0.56 21.57 -17.30
C LYS A 200 -1.82 20.73 -17.56
N ALA A 201 -1.67 19.41 -17.77
CA ALA A 201 -2.82 18.52 -17.99
C ALA A 201 -3.71 18.35 -16.75
N TRP A 202 -3.20 18.68 -15.56
CA TRP A 202 -3.93 18.66 -14.29
C TRP A 202 -4.74 19.94 -14.03
N ASN A 203 -4.73 20.88 -14.97
CA ASN A 203 -5.36 22.18 -14.85
C ASN A 203 -6.32 22.45 -16.01
N GLY A 204 -7.28 23.36 -15.81
CA GLY A 204 -8.26 23.71 -16.83
C GLY A 204 -9.32 22.61 -17.08
N LEU A 205 -9.57 21.73 -16.11
CA LEU A 205 -10.50 20.61 -16.28
C LEU A 205 -11.95 21.09 -16.15
N THR A 206 -12.87 20.46 -16.89
CA THR A 206 -14.32 20.67 -16.76
C THR A 206 -15.04 19.46 -16.16
N ALA A 207 -14.33 18.35 -16.01
CA ALA A 207 -14.77 17.16 -15.31
C ALA A 207 -13.58 16.47 -14.64
N VAL A 208 -13.85 15.62 -13.67
CA VAL A 208 -12.82 14.92 -12.91
C VAL A 208 -13.37 13.64 -12.32
N THR A 209 -12.50 12.63 -12.22
CA THR A 209 -12.75 11.42 -11.43
C THR A 209 -11.56 11.17 -10.52
N TYR A 210 -11.84 10.88 -9.25
CA TYR A 210 -10.90 10.27 -8.32
C TYR A 210 -11.36 8.85 -8.03
N GLU A 211 -10.45 7.89 -8.00
CA GLU A 211 -10.78 6.53 -7.55
C GLU A 211 -9.57 5.83 -6.94
N ALA A 212 -9.81 4.90 -6.03
CA ALA A 212 -8.80 4.03 -5.43
C ALA A 212 -9.43 2.79 -4.79
N LEU A 213 -8.62 1.75 -4.63
CA LEU A 213 -8.88 0.68 -3.65
C LEU A 213 -8.29 1.10 -2.31
N ILE A 214 -9.10 1.09 -1.25
CA ILE A 214 -8.66 1.44 0.10
C ILE A 214 -9.00 0.34 1.10
N TYR A 215 -8.12 0.12 2.07
CA TYR A 215 -8.37 -0.71 3.25
C TYR A 215 -8.28 0.16 4.49
N LEU A 216 -9.27 0.08 5.37
CA LEU A 216 -9.35 0.96 6.54
C LEU A 216 -8.92 0.20 7.79
N ASP A 217 -7.74 0.55 8.33
CA ASP A 217 -7.22 -0.01 9.57
C ASP A 217 -7.90 0.64 10.78
N ASP A 218 -8.05 1.97 10.75
CA ASP A 218 -8.73 2.71 11.81
C ASP A 218 -9.42 3.99 11.34
N PHE A 219 -10.37 4.47 12.14
CA PHE A 219 -10.94 5.81 12.01
C PHE A 219 -10.49 6.67 13.19
N ALA A 220 -9.21 7.06 13.18
CA ALA A 220 -8.60 7.81 14.28
C ALA A 220 -9.45 9.02 14.69
N THR A 221 -9.78 9.12 15.98
CA THR A 221 -10.56 10.23 16.56
C THR A 221 -9.69 11.28 17.25
N SER A 222 -8.41 10.96 17.49
CA SER A 222 -7.43 11.86 18.09
C SER A 222 -6.04 11.57 17.57
N ASN A 223 -5.19 12.58 17.51
CA ASN A 223 -3.77 12.42 17.18
C ASN A 223 -2.93 12.04 18.41
N ALA A 224 -1.62 11.90 18.22
CA ALA A 224 -0.66 11.55 19.28
C ALA A 224 -0.63 12.53 20.47
N THR A 225 -1.08 13.78 20.28
CA THR A 225 -1.15 14.80 21.35
C THR A 225 -2.54 14.92 21.97
N GLY A 226 -3.50 14.09 21.56
CA GLY A 226 -4.87 14.07 22.07
C GLY A 226 -5.83 15.08 21.41
N SER A 227 -5.37 15.82 20.40
CA SER A 227 -6.24 16.73 19.63
C SER A 227 -7.20 15.94 18.75
N PRO A 228 -8.48 16.37 18.64
CA PRO A 228 -9.46 15.68 17.80
C PRO A 228 -9.05 15.58 16.33
N VAL A 229 -9.27 14.42 15.74
CA VAL A 229 -9.12 14.15 14.31
C VAL A 229 -10.48 13.77 13.75
N ASN A 230 -10.96 14.58 12.80
CA ASN A 230 -12.29 14.40 12.21
C ASN A 230 -12.24 13.93 10.75
N ILE A 231 -11.06 13.91 10.13
CA ILE A 231 -10.86 13.64 8.71
C ILE A 231 -9.81 12.55 8.53
N SER A 232 -10.10 11.58 7.66
CA SER A 232 -9.09 10.77 6.98
C SER A 232 -9.08 11.13 5.50
N SER A 233 -7.94 11.60 5.01
CA SER A 233 -7.81 12.10 3.64
C SER A 233 -7.54 10.94 2.69
N ILE A 234 -8.26 10.83 1.57
CA ILE A 234 -7.98 9.81 0.55
C ILE A 234 -7.11 10.44 -0.54
N MET A 235 -7.66 11.42 -1.27
CA MET A 235 -6.91 12.16 -2.29
C MET A 235 -7.57 13.47 -2.66
N GLY A 236 -6.77 14.42 -3.14
CA GLY A 236 -7.27 15.70 -3.65
C GLY A 236 -6.49 16.89 -3.10
N VAL A 237 -7.09 18.07 -3.27
CA VAL A 237 -6.55 19.36 -2.84
C VAL A 237 -7.43 19.93 -1.74
N GLU A 238 -6.82 20.17 -0.56
CA GLU A 238 -7.50 20.73 0.61
C GLU A 238 -8.22 22.05 0.30
N GLN A 239 -9.41 22.25 0.89
CA GLN A 239 -10.28 23.41 0.69
C GLN A 239 -10.70 23.70 -0.77
N TYR A 240 -10.40 22.78 -1.70
CA TYR A 240 -10.68 22.98 -3.11
C TYR A 240 -11.50 21.85 -3.72
N LEU A 241 -10.90 20.65 -3.80
CA LEU A 241 -11.53 19.45 -4.32
C LEU A 241 -10.91 18.21 -3.65
N LEU A 242 -11.58 17.65 -2.65
CA LEU A 242 -11.02 16.63 -1.77
C LEU A 242 -11.98 15.46 -1.56
N LEU A 243 -11.51 14.24 -1.82
CA LEU A 243 -12.17 13.01 -1.38
C LEU A 243 -11.59 12.62 0.00
N ARG A 244 -12.47 12.49 0.98
CA ARG A 244 -12.12 12.19 2.37
C ARG A 244 -13.17 11.30 3.05
N ILE A 245 -12.85 10.85 4.25
CA ILE A 245 -13.76 10.16 5.17
C ILE A 245 -13.87 10.98 6.45
N GLY A 246 -15.10 11.32 6.84
CA GLY A 246 -15.37 12.20 7.97
C GLY A 246 -15.10 13.68 7.70
N ASP A 247 -15.67 14.50 8.58
CA ASP A 247 -15.43 15.93 8.74
C ASP A 247 -15.96 16.36 10.12
N THR A 248 -15.66 17.58 10.55
CA THR A 248 -16.23 18.15 11.78
C THR A 248 -17.76 18.19 11.67
N ASN A 249 -18.46 17.70 12.69
CA ASN A 249 -19.92 17.53 12.71
C ASN A 249 -20.48 16.62 11.60
N PHE A 250 -19.67 15.69 11.11
CA PHE A 250 -20.05 14.69 10.10
C PHE A 250 -19.78 13.28 10.63
N GLU A 251 -20.34 12.26 9.98
CA GLU A 251 -20.07 10.87 10.35
C GLU A 251 -18.59 10.54 10.11
N ARG A 252 -17.88 10.15 11.17
CA ARG A 252 -16.43 9.89 11.11
C ARG A 252 -16.05 8.79 10.12
N GLN A 253 -16.99 7.90 9.81
CA GLN A 253 -16.82 6.72 8.97
C GLN A 253 -17.39 6.89 7.55
N GLN A 254 -18.00 8.03 7.24
CA GLN A 254 -18.69 8.24 5.98
C GLN A 254 -17.79 8.97 4.98
N LEU A 255 -17.79 8.51 3.72
CA LEU A 255 -17.17 9.24 2.61
C LEU A 255 -17.79 10.63 2.44
N GLN A 256 -16.95 11.58 2.05
CA GLN A 256 -17.37 12.91 1.64
C GLN A 256 -16.48 13.40 0.50
N PHE A 257 -17.11 13.89 -0.56
CA PHE A 257 -16.48 14.61 -1.65
C PHE A 257 -16.78 16.10 -1.46
N ASP A 258 -15.73 16.87 -1.14
CA ASP A 258 -15.79 18.31 -0.93
C ASP A 258 -15.29 19.02 -2.18
N GLY A 259 -16.21 19.62 -2.95
CA GLY A 259 -15.92 20.47 -4.10
C GLY A 259 -16.33 21.92 -3.86
N SER A 260 -16.13 22.42 -2.64
CA SER A 260 -16.45 23.81 -2.28
C SER A 260 -15.52 24.85 -2.93
N GLY A 261 -14.40 24.42 -3.54
CA GLY A 261 -13.46 25.30 -4.23
C GLY A 261 -14.00 25.98 -5.48
N ALA A 262 -13.36 27.09 -5.87
CA ALA A 262 -13.82 27.98 -6.95
C ALA A 262 -13.95 27.33 -8.35
N GLY A 263 -13.30 26.19 -8.60
CA GLY A 263 -13.43 25.44 -9.87
C GLY A 263 -14.58 24.43 -9.91
N SER A 264 -15.15 24.07 -8.76
CA SER A 264 -16.24 23.09 -8.69
C SER A 264 -17.50 23.69 -8.10
N SER A 265 -17.38 24.31 -6.92
CA SER A 265 -18.44 25.02 -6.19
C SER A 265 -19.72 24.20 -5.95
N PHE A 266 -19.66 22.86 -6.01
CA PHE A 266 -20.83 22.00 -5.75
C PHE A 266 -21.07 21.74 -4.26
N GLY A 267 -20.17 22.20 -3.40
CA GLY A 267 -20.26 21.99 -1.95
C GLY A 267 -19.80 20.60 -1.53
N LYS A 268 -20.43 20.04 -0.49
CA LYS A 268 -20.06 18.75 0.10
C LYS A 268 -21.16 17.73 -0.13
N ILE A 269 -20.79 16.55 -0.66
CA ILE A 269 -21.70 15.41 -0.81
C ILE A 269 -21.06 14.13 -0.24
N PRO A 270 -21.84 13.16 0.26
CA PRO A 270 -23.28 13.26 0.52
C PRO A 270 -23.51 14.14 1.76
N GLY A 271 -24.78 14.42 2.06
CA GLY A 271 -25.15 14.88 3.40
C GLY A 271 -24.81 13.83 4.46
N ARG A 272 -24.77 14.24 5.74
CA ARG A 272 -24.51 13.35 6.88
C ARG A 272 -25.56 12.22 6.92
N ASP A 273 -25.10 10.98 6.92
CA ASP A 273 -25.95 9.79 6.85
C ASP A 273 -25.23 8.56 7.43
N ALA A 274 -25.62 8.16 8.64
CA ALA A 274 -25.01 7.05 9.36
C ALA A 274 -25.22 5.69 8.68
N THR A 275 -26.17 5.56 7.75
CA THR A 275 -26.35 4.30 7.00
C THR A 275 -25.32 4.13 5.89
N LYS A 276 -24.46 5.13 5.65
CA LYS A 276 -23.39 5.12 4.64
C LYS A 276 -22.00 4.99 5.26
N ASN A 277 -21.93 4.61 6.54
CA ASN A 277 -20.67 4.44 7.25
C ASN A 277 -19.90 3.24 6.67
N LEU A 278 -18.61 3.45 6.48
CA LEU A 278 -17.66 2.39 6.14
C LEU A 278 -17.23 1.64 7.40
N GLU A 279 -16.89 0.37 7.22
CA GLU A 279 -16.33 -0.51 8.23
C GLU A 279 -14.81 -0.64 8.12
N LYS A 280 -14.17 -0.93 9.24
CA LYS A 280 -12.74 -1.25 9.29
C LYS A 280 -12.51 -2.69 8.84
N GLY A 281 -11.27 -3.02 8.50
CA GLY A 281 -10.85 -4.41 8.33
C GLY A 281 -11.21 -5.03 6.97
N ARG A 282 -11.66 -4.23 5.99
CA ARG A 282 -11.96 -4.69 4.63
C ARG A 282 -11.55 -3.69 3.55
N TRP A 283 -11.40 -4.21 2.34
CA TRP A 283 -11.19 -3.42 1.14
C TRP A 283 -12.50 -2.81 0.63
N TYR A 284 -12.39 -1.60 0.09
CA TYR A 284 -13.41 -0.92 -0.69
C TYR A 284 -12.80 -0.42 -1.99
N HIS A 285 -13.55 -0.47 -3.08
CA HIS A 285 -13.33 0.48 -4.17
C HIS A 285 -14.11 1.75 -3.83
N VAL A 286 -13.44 2.90 -3.88
CA VAL A 286 -14.09 4.20 -3.70
C VAL A 286 -13.79 5.07 -4.90
N ALA A 287 -14.82 5.75 -5.41
CA ALA A 287 -14.64 6.74 -6.46
C ALA A 287 -15.56 7.94 -6.25
N CYS A 288 -15.18 9.07 -6.82
CA CYS A 288 -16.08 10.21 -6.98
C CYS A 288 -15.87 10.89 -8.32
N THR A 289 -16.96 11.35 -8.91
CA THR A 289 -16.94 12.08 -10.19
C THR A 289 -17.62 13.43 -10.03
N TYR A 290 -17.16 14.41 -10.81
CA TYR A 290 -17.89 15.65 -11.02
C TYR A 290 -17.76 16.07 -12.48
N ASP A 291 -18.88 16.47 -13.07
CA ASP A 291 -18.97 16.99 -14.43
C ASP A 291 -19.68 18.36 -14.39
N GLN A 292 -18.99 19.42 -14.84
CA GLN A 292 -19.56 20.76 -14.86
C GLN A 292 -20.67 20.94 -15.90
N ALA A 293 -20.60 20.25 -17.04
CA ALA A 293 -21.59 20.38 -18.10
C ALA A 293 -22.89 19.68 -17.69
N ALA A 294 -22.78 18.48 -17.10
CA ALA A 294 -23.90 17.73 -16.55
C ALA A 294 -24.33 18.23 -15.16
N ARG A 295 -23.54 19.09 -14.52
CA ARG A 295 -23.76 19.62 -13.16
C ARG A 295 -24.07 18.52 -12.15
N THR A 296 -23.31 17.44 -12.25
CA THR A 296 -23.57 16.22 -11.49
C THR A 296 -22.32 15.78 -10.76
N ALA A 297 -22.43 15.54 -9.46
CA ALA A 297 -21.39 14.96 -8.62
C ALA A 297 -21.86 13.62 -8.07
N ARG A 298 -20.99 12.60 -8.09
CA ARG A 298 -21.30 11.24 -7.63
C ARG A 298 -20.22 10.69 -6.71
N ILE A 299 -20.62 9.80 -5.81
CA ILE A 299 -19.74 8.94 -5.02
C ILE A 299 -20.13 7.49 -5.30
N TYR A 300 -19.13 6.66 -5.49
CA TYR A 300 -19.25 5.23 -5.71
C TYR A 300 -18.55 4.47 -4.59
N VAL A 301 -19.14 3.35 -4.19
CA VAL A 301 -18.54 2.35 -3.29
C VAL A 301 -18.72 0.99 -3.93
N ASP A 302 -17.63 0.23 -4.01
CA ASP A 302 -17.58 -1.11 -4.60
C ASP A 302 -18.18 -1.13 -6.03
N GLY A 303 -17.83 -0.11 -6.82
CA GLY A 303 -18.27 0.07 -8.20
C GLY A 303 -19.70 0.58 -8.37
N GLN A 304 -20.49 0.71 -7.30
CA GLN A 304 -21.90 1.13 -7.37
C GLN A 304 -22.09 2.58 -6.93
N ILE A 305 -23.05 3.29 -7.53
CA ILE A 305 -23.42 4.63 -7.08
C ILE A 305 -23.96 4.55 -5.65
N GLN A 306 -23.27 5.18 -4.71
CA GLN A 306 -23.73 5.34 -3.33
C GLN A 306 -24.52 6.64 -3.14
N SER A 307 -24.07 7.71 -3.80
CA SER A 307 -24.67 9.05 -3.67
C SER A 307 -24.53 9.85 -4.95
N GLU A 308 -25.53 10.67 -5.24
CA GLU A 308 -25.57 11.57 -6.39
C GLU A 308 -26.16 12.93 -5.97
N ALA A 309 -25.61 14.01 -6.52
CA ALA A 309 -26.19 15.34 -6.49
C ALA A 309 -26.20 15.92 -7.91
N THR A 310 -27.38 16.36 -8.35
CA THR A 310 -27.62 16.98 -9.66
C THR A 310 -27.89 18.47 -9.51
N ASP A 311 -27.76 19.21 -10.60
CA ASP A 311 -27.95 20.66 -10.65
C ASP A 311 -27.03 21.44 -9.68
N VAL A 312 -25.87 20.86 -9.34
CA VAL A 312 -24.89 21.45 -8.41
C VAL A 312 -23.73 22.10 -9.16
N GLY A 313 -22.99 22.95 -8.45
CA GLY A 313 -21.73 23.51 -8.94
C GLY A 313 -21.88 24.62 -9.99
N ILE A 314 -20.99 24.61 -10.98
CA ILE A 314 -20.82 25.69 -11.95
C ILE A 314 -21.99 25.71 -12.95
N SER A 315 -22.81 26.76 -12.93
CA SER A 315 -23.94 26.93 -13.86
C SER A 315 -23.58 27.60 -15.18
N ALA A 316 -22.43 28.29 -15.25
CA ALA A 316 -21.96 28.99 -16.44
C ALA A 316 -20.45 28.79 -16.59
N GLN A 317 -20.04 27.88 -17.48
CA GLN A 317 -18.64 27.51 -17.67
C GLN A 317 -17.83 28.66 -18.29
N SER A 318 -16.60 28.83 -17.79
CA SER A 318 -15.62 29.81 -18.26
C SER A 318 -14.22 29.39 -17.79
N LYS A 319 -13.15 30.00 -18.33
CA LYS A 319 -11.78 29.65 -17.92
C LYS A 319 -11.54 29.81 -16.41
N LYS A 320 -12.06 30.88 -15.82
CA LYS A 320 -11.91 31.18 -14.37
C LYS A 320 -12.52 30.15 -13.42
N ASN A 321 -13.46 29.32 -13.90
CA ASN A 321 -14.15 28.33 -13.06
C ASN A 321 -13.87 26.91 -13.51
N GLN A 322 -12.81 26.68 -14.27
CA GLN A 322 -12.28 25.34 -14.48
C GLN A 322 -11.60 24.81 -13.22
N ILE A 323 -11.52 23.48 -13.13
CA ILE A 323 -10.90 22.75 -12.03
C ILE A 323 -9.38 22.73 -12.27
N ASN A 324 -8.61 23.14 -11.28
CA ASN A 324 -7.15 23.20 -11.28
C ASN A 324 -6.61 22.38 -10.12
N LEU A 325 -5.98 21.24 -10.41
CA LEU A 325 -5.44 20.32 -9.39
C LEU A 325 -3.94 20.53 -9.14
N ALA A 326 -3.25 21.25 -10.03
CA ALA A 326 -1.83 21.59 -9.91
C ALA A 326 -1.65 23.13 -9.87
N MET A 327 -2.37 23.80 -8.96
CA MET A 327 -2.36 25.26 -8.83
C MET A 327 -0.98 25.83 -8.49
N ARG A 328 -0.15 25.09 -7.75
CA ARG A 328 1.24 25.51 -7.47
C ARG A 328 2.10 25.55 -8.73
N ALA A 329 1.90 24.62 -9.67
CA ALA A 329 2.54 24.70 -10.98
C ALA A 329 2.08 25.93 -11.79
N LEU A 330 0.82 26.35 -11.67
CA LEU A 330 0.34 27.59 -12.31
C LEU A 330 0.98 28.84 -11.68
N TYR A 331 1.15 28.86 -10.35
CA TYR A 331 1.92 29.90 -9.67
C TYR A 331 3.38 29.92 -10.12
N ASP A 332 4.02 28.75 -10.20
CA ASP A 332 5.40 28.58 -10.66
C ASP A 332 5.59 29.11 -12.10
N LEU A 333 4.63 28.85 -13.00
CA LEU A 333 4.61 29.43 -14.35
C LEU A 333 4.64 30.96 -14.33
N TRP A 334 3.76 31.59 -13.55
CA TRP A 334 3.76 33.05 -13.44
C TRP A 334 5.04 33.59 -12.78
N ASN A 335 5.48 32.94 -11.70
CA ASN A 335 6.62 33.39 -10.91
C ASN A 335 7.94 33.31 -11.68
N THR A 336 8.06 32.35 -12.61
CA THR A 336 9.26 32.15 -13.45
C THR A 336 9.18 32.85 -14.81
N ALA A 337 8.01 33.36 -15.20
CA ALA A 337 7.84 34.09 -16.45
C ALA A 337 8.62 35.43 -16.46
N PRO A 338 9.12 35.87 -17.63
CA PRO A 338 9.62 37.23 -17.81
C PRO A 338 8.58 38.29 -17.40
N ASP A 339 9.02 39.43 -16.85
CA ASP A 339 8.11 40.46 -16.33
C ASP A 339 7.16 41.02 -17.40
N ASN A 340 7.58 41.07 -18.67
CA ASN A 340 6.73 41.49 -19.78
C ASN A 340 5.65 40.45 -20.15
N GLU A 341 5.79 39.20 -19.71
CA GLU A 341 4.86 38.12 -19.95
C GLU A 341 3.89 37.90 -18.79
N LYS A 342 4.23 38.31 -17.56
CA LYS A 342 3.38 38.16 -16.37
C LYS A 342 1.95 38.70 -16.52
N PRO A 343 1.70 39.86 -17.16
CA PRO A 343 0.34 40.38 -17.30
C PRO A 343 -0.67 39.42 -17.95
N GLN A 344 -0.22 38.47 -18.78
CA GLN A 344 -1.10 37.47 -19.40
C GLN A 344 -1.65 36.44 -18.40
N TYR A 345 -0.96 36.24 -17.27
CA TYR A 345 -1.33 35.29 -16.22
C TYR A 345 -2.06 35.94 -15.04
N GLU A 346 -2.20 37.26 -15.05
CA GLU A 346 -2.82 38.06 -13.97
C GLU A 346 -4.26 38.48 -14.29
N THR A 347 -4.84 37.93 -15.36
CA THR A 347 -6.21 38.23 -15.77
C THR A 347 -7.23 37.65 -14.80
N ASP A 348 -8.48 38.12 -14.87
CA ASP A 348 -9.60 37.54 -14.10
C ASP A 348 -9.85 36.05 -14.43
N ASP A 349 -9.43 35.59 -15.61
CA ASP A 349 -9.56 34.22 -16.06
C ASP A 349 -8.44 33.29 -15.56
N THR A 350 -7.26 33.85 -15.25
CA THR A 350 -6.06 33.08 -14.88
C THR A 350 -5.69 33.32 -13.43
N GLY A 351 -5.37 34.56 -13.06
CA GLY A 351 -5.08 34.95 -11.67
C GLY A 351 -3.96 34.14 -11.01
N TYR A 352 -2.98 33.66 -11.77
CA TYR A 352 -1.95 32.74 -11.27
C TYR A 352 -1.06 33.37 -10.20
N ASN A 353 -0.91 34.69 -10.22
CA ASN A 353 -0.23 35.46 -9.18
C ASN A 353 -0.86 35.33 -7.78
N LYS A 354 -2.12 34.88 -7.68
CA LYS A 354 -2.85 34.70 -6.40
C LYS A 354 -2.72 33.27 -5.85
N LEU A 355 -2.01 32.37 -6.54
CA LEU A 355 -1.93 30.95 -6.19
C LEU A 355 -0.72 30.59 -5.30
N GLY A 356 0.00 31.58 -4.76
CA GLY A 356 1.22 31.36 -3.97
C GLY A 356 1.01 30.57 -2.67
N GLU A 357 -0.21 30.55 -2.14
CA GLU A 357 -0.60 29.78 -0.95
C GLU A 357 -1.49 28.57 -1.30
N ALA A 358 -1.62 28.21 -2.58
CA ALA A 358 -2.44 27.07 -2.98
C ALA A 358 -1.99 25.78 -2.29
N TYR A 359 -2.95 24.93 -1.92
CA TYR A 359 -2.65 23.60 -1.39
C TYR A 359 -2.14 22.67 -2.49
N GLN A 360 -1.33 21.70 -2.09
CA GLN A 360 -0.86 20.61 -2.94
C GLN A 360 -1.93 19.52 -3.10
N PHE A 361 -1.85 18.79 -4.21
CA PHE A 361 -2.52 17.52 -4.36
C PHE A 361 -1.72 16.42 -3.61
N PHE A 362 -2.41 15.59 -2.83
CA PHE A 362 -1.82 14.46 -2.11
C PHE A 362 -2.65 13.19 -2.27
N LEU A 363 -2.01 12.03 -2.03
CA LEU A 363 -2.72 10.83 -1.55
C LEU A 363 -2.48 10.70 -0.04
N GLY A 364 -3.53 10.49 0.73
CA GLY A 364 -3.42 10.20 2.15
C GLY A 364 -3.18 11.41 3.05
N ARG A 365 -3.26 12.67 2.57
CA ARG A 365 -3.09 13.87 3.42
C ARG A 365 -3.95 15.04 2.97
N SER A 366 -4.39 15.87 3.93
CA SER A 366 -4.98 17.19 3.69
C SER A 366 -4.66 18.11 4.87
N TYR A 367 -4.29 19.37 4.61
CA TYR A 367 -3.96 20.42 5.60
C TYR A 367 -2.82 20.08 6.59
N ASP A 368 -3.03 19.11 7.46
CA ASP A 368 -2.23 18.73 8.62
C ASP A 368 -1.89 17.23 8.56
N ASP A 369 -0.77 16.88 9.16
CA ASP A 369 -0.17 15.55 9.15
C ASP A 369 -0.98 14.56 10.02
N TYR A 370 -1.91 15.07 10.84
CA TYR A 370 -2.82 14.27 11.67
C TYR A 370 -4.13 13.85 10.98
N ARG A 371 -4.28 14.11 9.67
CA ARG A 371 -5.44 13.66 8.89
C ARG A 371 -5.11 12.55 7.88
N PRO A 372 -4.22 11.58 8.20
CA PRO A 372 -3.82 10.60 7.21
C PRO A 372 -4.95 9.63 6.88
N LEU A 373 -4.79 8.95 5.74
CA LEU A 373 -5.50 7.69 5.53
C LEU A 373 -4.94 6.66 6.51
N ASN A 374 -5.68 6.34 7.57
CA ASN A 374 -5.30 5.28 8.50
C ASN A 374 -5.64 3.91 7.89
N GLY A 375 -4.83 3.52 6.90
CA GLY A 375 -5.14 2.39 6.06
C GLY A 375 -4.12 2.14 4.97
N LYS A 376 -4.52 1.29 4.02
CA LYS A 376 -3.74 0.94 2.84
C LYS A 376 -4.43 1.46 1.59
N ILE A 377 -3.66 1.71 0.55
CA ILE A 377 -4.16 2.15 -0.76
C ILE A 377 -3.54 1.33 -1.89
N ALA A 378 -4.34 1.04 -2.91
CA ALA A 378 -3.95 0.47 -4.18
C ALA A 378 -4.76 1.11 -5.31
N GLU A 379 -4.28 1.00 -6.55
CA GLU A 379 -5.03 1.41 -7.75
C GLU A 379 -5.57 2.85 -7.71
N ALA A 380 -4.81 3.79 -7.14
CA ALA A 380 -5.20 5.19 -7.07
C ALA A 380 -5.10 5.88 -8.44
N ARG A 381 -6.15 6.59 -8.86
CA ARG A 381 -6.23 7.21 -10.18
C ARG A 381 -6.90 8.57 -10.15
N VAL A 382 -6.49 9.40 -11.11
CA VAL A 382 -7.13 10.69 -11.41
C VAL A 382 -7.40 10.78 -12.90
N TRP A 383 -8.62 11.17 -13.26
CA TRP A 383 -9.04 11.38 -14.65
C TRP A 383 -9.49 12.81 -14.89
N SER A 384 -9.31 13.31 -16.11
CA SER A 384 -9.82 14.61 -16.59
C SER A 384 -11.26 14.56 -17.11
N VAL A 385 -11.93 13.42 -16.93
CA VAL A 385 -13.32 13.16 -17.33
C VAL A 385 -14.11 12.61 -16.15
N ALA A 386 -15.43 12.78 -16.16
CA ALA A 386 -16.33 12.07 -15.27
C ALA A 386 -16.60 10.68 -15.84
N ARG A 387 -15.98 9.64 -15.26
CA ARG A 387 -16.14 8.25 -15.69
C ARG A 387 -17.58 7.79 -15.50
N THR A 388 -18.08 6.95 -16.42
CA THR A 388 -19.43 6.37 -16.30
C THR A 388 -19.48 5.30 -15.20
N PRO A 389 -20.67 4.94 -14.69
CA PRO A 389 -20.80 3.85 -13.74
C PRO A 389 -20.21 2.52 -14.25
N GLU A 390 -20.42 2.19 -15.53
CA GLU A 390 -19.88 0.98 -16.16
C GLU A 390 -18.36 1.04 -16.22
N GLN A 391 -17.81 2.19 -16.62
CA GLN A 391 -16.38 2.43 -16.65
C GLN A 391 -15.71 2.36 -15.28
N ILE A 392 -16.42 2.74 -14.21
CA ILE A 392 -15.95 2.61 -12.83
C ILE A 392 -15.99 1.14 -12.41
N TRP A 393 -17.09 0.43 -12.71
CA TRP A 393 -17.29 -0.97 -12.38
C TRP A 393 -16.28 -1.90 -13.07
N ASP A 394 -16.10 -1.75 -14.38
CA ASP A 394 -15.27 -2.65 -15.20
C ASP A 394 -13.78 -2.54 -14.88
N ASN A 395 -13.35 -1.37 -14.40
CA ASN A 395 -11.93 -1.03 -14.31
C ASN A 395 -11.39 -1.01 -12.87
N MET A 396 -12.14 -1.44 -11.85
CA MET A 396 -11.74 -1.26 -10.44
C MET A 396 -10.32 -1.77 -10.09
N TYR A 397 -9.81 -2.79 -10.79
CA TYR A 397 -8.55 -3.47 -10.44
C TYR A 397 -7.41 -3.24 -11.43
N ASP A 398 -7.71 -2.79 -12.65
CA ASP A 398 -6.68 -2.52 -13.66
C ASP A 398 -7.20 -1.56 -14.74
N ILE A 399 -6.27 -0.86 -15.38
CA ILE A 399 -6.51 -0.14 -16.63
C ILE A 399 -5.61 -0.75 -17.69
N GLN A 400 -6.24 -1.30 -18.75
CA GLN A 400 -5.51 -1.80 -19.89
C GLN A 400 -4.86 -0.62 -20.66
N ASN A 401 -3.58 -0.76 -21.00
CA ASN A 401 -2.80 0.21 -21.77
C ASN A 401 -2.93 1.66 -21.25
N PRO A 402 -2.60 1.93 -19.98
CA PRO A 402 -2.87 3.22 -19.34
C PRO A 402 -2.10 4.41 -19.96
N GLN A 403 -1.11 4.15 -20.81
CA GLN A 403 -0.32 5.18 -21.50
C GLN A 403 -0.99 5.69 -22.77
N ASP A 404 -2.02 5.00 -23.26
CA ASP A 404 -2.72 5.35 -24.49
C ASP A 404 -3.93 6.26 -24.23
N ASP A 405 -4.33 6.44 -22.97
CA ASP A 405 -5.48 7.25 -22.57
C ASP A 405 -5.03 8.62 -22.00
N PRO A 406 -5.14 9.72 -22.77
CA PRO A 406 -4.77 11.05 -22.29
C PRO A 406 -5.74 11.61 -21.24
N THR A 407 -6.88 10.96 -21.01
CA THR A 407 -7.81 11.36 -19.95
C THR A 407 -7.37 10.83 -18.58
N LEU A 408 -6.46 9.85 -18.53
CA LEU A 408 -5.86 9.34 -17.30
C LEU A 408 -4.68 10.23 -16.88
N LEU A 409 -4.92 11.17 -15.97
CA LEU A 409 -3.93 12.16 -15.53
C LEU A 409 -2.84 11.58 -14.63
N GLY A 410 -3.18 10.54 -13.88
CA GLY A 410 -2.25 9.79 -13.03
C GLY A 410 -2.84 8.45 -12.64
N TYR A 411 -2.00 7.43 -12.60
CA TYR A 411 -2.36 6.07 -12.21
C TYR A 411 -1.26 5.41 -11.39
N TRP A 412 -1.50 5.31 -10.09
CA TRP A 412 -0.59 4.75 -9.11
C TRP A 412 -1.15 3.42 -8.61
N LYS A 413 -0.57 2.33 -9.09
CA LYS A 413 -0.96 0.99 -8.64
C LYS A 413 -0.63 0.75 -7.16
N CYS A 414 0.36 1.47 -6.62
CA CYS A 414 0.91 1.26 -5.27
C CYS A 414 1.30 -0.20 -5.06
N ASN A 415 2.09 -0.75 -6.00
CA ASN A 415 2.50 -2.15 -6.01
C ASN A 415 4.02 -2.33 -6.18
N ASP A 416 4.80 -1.27 -5.98
CA ASP A 416 6.25 -1.24 -6.13
C ASP A 416 6.98 -2.19 -5.14
N ALA A 417 6.31 -2.52 -4.03
CA ALA A 417 6.74 -3.52 -3.02
C ALA A 417 8.08 -3.21 -2.32
N SER A 418 8.67 -2.05 -2.58
CA SER A 418 9.89 -1.55 -1.93
C SER A 418 10.07 -0.07 -2.21
N GLY A 419 10.85 0.61 -1.38
CA GLY A 419 11.17 2.03 -1.56
C GLY A 419 9.98 2.96 -1.31
N ASN A 420 10.19 4.25 -1.64
CA ASN A 420 9.27 5.35 -1.31
C ASN A 420 8.69 6.03 -2.54
N THR A 421 9.07 5.59 -3.74
CA THR A 421 8.49 6.08 -4.98
C THR A 421 7.32 5.20 -5.36
N VAL A 422 6.19 5.82 -5.68
CA VAL A 422 5.02 5.13 -6.23
C VAL A 422 4.91 5.52 -7.70
N LYS A 423 5.11 4.54 -8.58
CA LYS A 423 5.16 4.78 -10.02
C LYS A 423 3.82 5.20 -10.61
N ASP A 424 3.85 6.19 -11.50
CA ASP A 424 2.72 6.55 -12.37
C ASP A 424 2.77 5.78 -13.70
N TYR A 425 1.72 4.98 -13.93
CA TYR A 425 1.56 4.15 -15.11
C TYR A 425 0.92 4.90 -16.28
N SER A 426 0.39 6.10 -16.06
CA SER A 426 -0.14 6.96 -17.13
C SER A 426 0.95 7.45 -18.08
N MET A 427 0.54 8.15 -19.15
CA MET A 427 1.48 8.82 -20.05
C MET A 427 2.23 10.00 -19.41
N TYR A 428 1.76 10.52 -18.27
CA TYR A 428 2.25 11.75 -17.66
C TYR A 428 3.41 11.55 -16.67
N ARG A 429 3.64 10.32 -16.21
CA ARG A 429 4.80 9.96 -15.36
C ARG A 429 4.94 10.81 -14.10
N ASN A 430 3.81 11.15 -13.47
CA ASN A 430 3.77 11.85 -12.19
C ASN A 430 4.05 10.91 -11.02
N ASP A 431 5.24 10.33 -10.98
CA ASP A 431 5.64 9.44 -9.89
C ASP A 431 5.47 10.15 -8.54
N GLY A 432 4.78 9.47 -7.62
CA GLY A 432 4.57 9.94 -6.26
C GLY A 432 5.78 9.64 -5.38
N VAL A 433 6.00 10.46 -4.36
CA VAL A 433 7.04 10.25 -3.35
C VAL A 433 6.41 10.26 -1.97
N ALA A 434 6.60 9.18 -1.23
CA ALA A 434 6.12 9.11 0.15
C ALA A 434 6.92 10.04 1.06
N LYS A 435 6.24 10.61 2.06
CA LYS A 435 6.89 11.45 3.05
C LYS A 435 7.90 10.67 3.92
N TYR A 436 7.47 9.50 4.36
CA TYR A 436 8.22 8.59 5.21
C TYR A 436 8.36 7.24 4.50
N ASP A 437 9.19 6.36 5.06
CA ASP A 437 9.39 5.02 4.50
C ASP A 437 8.05 4.27 4.38
N ILE A 438 7.74 3.80 3.17
CA ILE A 438 6.51 3.03 2.94
C ILE A 438 6.66 1.66 3.56
N ILE A 439 5.73 1.30 4.44
CA ILE A 439 5.54 -0.09 4.84
C ILE A 439 4.74 -0.78 3.72
N TRP A 440 5.31 -1.85 3.18
CA TRP A 440 4.67 -2.74 2.21
C TRP A 440 4.21 -4.01 2.94
N PRO A 441 2.94 -4.09 3.40
CA PRO A 441 2.49 -5.18 4.25
C PRO A 441 2.50 -6.51 3.49
N GLN A 442 2.80 -7.59 4.21
CA GLN A 442 2.66 -8.96 3.70
C GLN A 442 1.19 -9.41 3.74
N GLY A 443 0.85 -10.42 2.94
CA GLY A 443 -0.47 -11.06 2.97
C GLY A 443 -1.60 -10.22 2.38
N ILE A 444 -1.29 -9.20 1.57
CA ILE A 444 -2.32 -8.47 0.81
C ILE A 444 -2.91 -9.40 -0.24
N GLU A 445 -4.23 -9.49 -0.28
CA GLU A 445 -5.00 -10.07 -1.36
C GLU A 445 -6.32 -9.29 -1.44
N ILE A 446 -6.47 -8.47 -2.50
CA ILE A 446 -7.68 -7.67 -2.68
C ILE A 446 -8.74 -8.53 -3.39
N PRO A 447 -9.84 -8.89 -2.72
CA PRO A 447 -10.89 -9.68 -3.37
C PRO A 447 -11.56 -8.89 -4.48
N LYS A 448 -12.14 -9.59 -5.45
CA LYS A 448 -13.02 -8.97 -6.43
C LYS A 448 -14.36 -8.58 -5.79
N LEU A 449 -14.44 -7.34 -5.33
CA LEU A 449 -15.58 -6.70 -4.67
C LEU A 449 -16.87 -6.69 -5.51
N ASN A 450 -16.77 -6.68 -6.84
CA ASN A 450 -17.93 -6.73 -7.75
C ASN A 450 -18.44 -8.14 -8.07
N GLU A 451 -17.67 -9.20 -7.79
CA GLU A 451 -18.06 -10.57 -8.10
C GLU A 451 -18.68 -11.30 -6.88
N ASN A 452 -18.50 -10.77 -5.66
CA ASN A 452 -18.94 -11.41 -4.42
C ASN A 452 -20.34 -10.98 -3.92
N ASN A 453 -21.13 -10.28 -4.75
CA ASN A 453 -22.48 -9.79 -4.41
C ASN A 453 -23.63 -10.70 -4.91
N GLU A 454 -23.35 -11.99 -5.15
CA GLU A 454 -24.39 -13.01 -5.42
C GLU A 454 -24.93 -13.68 -4.15
#